data_AF-A0A3V3CBD5-F1
#
_entry.id   AF-A0A3V3CBD5-F1
#
_cell.length_a   1.000
_cell.length_b   1.000
_cell.length_c   1.000
_cell.angle_alpha   90.00
_cell.angle_beta   90.00
_cell.angle_gamma   90.00
#
_symmetry.space_group_name_H-M   'P 1'
#
loop_
_entity.id
_entity.type
_entity.pdbx_description
1 polymer ?
#
loop_
_entity_poly.entity_id
_entity_poly.type
_entity_poly.pdbx_seq_one_letter_code
_entity_poly.pdbx_strand_id
1 'polypeptide(L)'
;MIAKAVTDLAVHHQCCTGTLTGLNRLVKTSNYNEWSTNTMSNITKKSLIAAGILTALIAASAATAADVPAGVQLADKQTLVRNNGSEVQSLDPHKIEGVPESNVSRDLFEGLLISDVEGHPSPGVAEKWENKDFKVWTFHLRENAKWSDGTPVTAHDFVYSWQRLADPNTASPYASYLQYGHIANIDDIIAGKKPATDLGVKALDDHTFEVTLSEPVPYFYKLLVHPSVSPVPKSAVEKFGDKWTQPANIVTNGAYKLKNWVVNERIVLERNPQYWDNDKTVINQVTYLPISSEVTDVNRYRSGEIDMTYNNMPIELFQKLKKEIPNEVRVDPYLCTYYYEINNQKAPFNDVRVRTALKLALDRDIIVNKVKNQGDLPAYSYTPPYTDGAKLVEPEWFKWSQKKRNEEAKKLLAEAGFTADKPLTFDLLYNTSDLHKKLAIAVASIWKKNLGVNVNLENQEWKTFLDTRHQGTFDVARAGWCADYNEPTSFLNTMLSDSSNNTAHYKSPAFDKLIADTLKVADDTQRSELYAKAEQQLDKDSAIVPVYYYVNARLVKPWVGGYTGKDPLDNIYVKNLYIIKH
;
A
#
# COMPACT_ATOMS: atom_id res chain seq x y z
N MET A 1 53.87 -10.78 -52.84
CA MET A 1 52.77 -11.63 -53.37
C MET A 1 51.49 -10.86 -53.08
N ILE A 2 51.00 -10.05 -54.03
CA ILE A 2 49.99 -10.42 -55.06
C ILE A 2 48.68 -10.82 -54.33
N ALA A 3 47.66 -9.97 -54.15
CA ALA A 3 46.84 -9.16 -55.11
C ALA A 3 45.88 -10.04 -55.95
N LYS A 4 44.69 -9.61 -56.44
CA LYS A 4 44.08 -8.26 -56.58
C LYS A 4 42.55 -8.40 -56.87
N ALA A 5 41.77 -7.33 -56.64
CA ALA A 5 40.42 -7.01 -57.19
C ALA A 5 39.22 -7.96 -56.85
N VAL A 6 37.94 -7.57 -56.67
CA VAL A 6 37.07 -6.38 -57.04
C VAL A 6 36.25 -6.56 -58.34
N THR A 7 35.05 -5.92 -58.40
CA THR A 7 34.09 -5.72 -59.53
C THR A 7 33.32 -6.96 -60.06
N ASP A 8 32.07 -6.87 -60.54
CA ASP A 8 30.94 -5.96 -60.25
C ASP A 8 29.64 -6.41 -61.00
N LEU A 9 28.45 -5.93 -60.56
CA LEU A 9 27.19 -5.87 -61.35
C LEU A 9 26.64 -7.22 -61.95
N ALA A 10 25.46 -7.34 -62.59
CA ALA A 10 24.13 -6.71 -62.41
C ALA A 10 22.99 -7.48 -63.15
N VAL A 11 21.81 -7.57 -62.52
CA VAL A 11 20.46 -7.25 -63.07
C VAL A 11 19.81 -8.10 -64.22
N HIS A 12 18.48 -8.32 -64.10
CA HIS A 12 17.48 -8.74 -65.13
C HIS A 12 17.49 -10.24 -65.61
N HIS A 13 16.38 -10.87 -66.06
CA HIS A 13 14.93 -10.53 -66.05
C HIS A 13 14.01 -11.79 -66.22
N GLN A 14 12.74 -11.68 -65.79
CA GLN A 14 11.48 -12.27 -66.36
C GLN A 14 11.25 -13.79 -66.60
N CYS A 15 10.03 -14.24 -66.22
CA CYS A 15 8.99 -15.01 -66.96
C CYS A 15 9.30 -16.29 -67.80
N CYS A 16 8.38 -17.24 -68.05
CA CYS A 16 7.10 -17.67 -67.42
C CYS A 16 6.59 -19.02 -68.05
N THR A 17 5.76 -19.77 -67.30
CA THR A 17 4.65 -20.66 -67.74
C THR A 17 4.84 -21.84 -68.73
N GLY A 18 4.28 -23.00 -68.36
CA GLY A 18 3.68 -24.00 -69.27
C GLY A 18 4.37 -25.38 -69.37
N THR A 19 3.74 -26.56 -69.50
CA THR A 19 2.48 -27.18 -69.01
C THR A 19 2.35 -28.57 -69.69
N LEU A 20 2.13 -29.63 -68.88
CA LEU A 20 1.32 -30.85 -69.16
C LEU A 20 1.75 -31.98 -70.14
N THR A 21 1.96 -33.17 -69.54
CA THR A 21 1.52 -34.55 -69.88
C THR A 21 1.90 -35.45 -68.66
N GLY A 22 1.53 -36.73 -68.44
CA GLY A 22 0.73 -37.80 -69.06
C GLY A 22 1.05 -39.13 -68.30
N LEU A 23 0.46 -40.32 -68.46
CA LEU A 23 -0.74 -40.85 -69.14
C LEU A 23 -0.93 -42.34 -68.70
N ASN A 24 -2.15 -42.93 -68.75
CA ASN A 24 -2.47 -44.39 -68.59
C ASN A 24 -2.28 -45.02 -67.15
N ARG A 25 -2.93 -46.13 -66.72
CA ARG A 25 -3.93 -47.09 -67.32
C ARG A 25 -4.66 -47.93 -66.22
N LEU A 26 -5.96 -48.28 -66.43
CA LEU A 26 -6.71 -49.54 -66.08
C LEU A 26 -6.69 -50.16 -64.63
N VAL A 27 -7.70 -50.91 -64.13
CA VAL A 27 -9.17 -51.08 -64.40
C VAL A 27 -9.83 -52.02 -63.34
N LYS A 28 -11.18 -51.96 -63.13
CA LYS A 28 -12.07 -52.91 -62.39
C LYS A 28 -11.83 -52.99 -60.86
N THR A 29 -12.74 -53.32 -59.92
CA THR A 29 -14.21 -53.65 -59.80
C THR A 29 -14.57 -53.65 -58.28
N SER A 30 -15.81 -53.69 -57.73
CA SER A 30 -17.20 -53.70 -58.24
C SER A 30 -18.22 -53.48 -57.08
N ASN A 31 -19.04 -52.41 -57.14
CA ASN A 31 -20.45 -52.32 -56.66
C ASN A 31 -20.70 -52.53 -55.13
N TYR A 32 -21.88 -52.32 -54.52
CA TYR A 32 -23.26 -51.99 -54.95
C TYR A 32 -23.87 -50.90 -54.00
N ASN A 33 -24.46 -49.83 -54.59
CA ASN A 33 -25.85 -49.33 -54.41
C ASN A 33 -26.47 -49.02 -53.01
N GLU A 34 -27.54 -48.20 -52.84
CA GLU A 34 -28.23 -47.14 -53.64
C GLU A 34 -29.30 -46.40 -52.77
N TRP A 35 -29.54 -45.10 -53.04
CA TRP A 35 -30.85 -44.37 -52.96
C TRP A 35 -31.55 -44.26 -51.55
N SER A 36 -32.55 -43.38 -51.27
CA SER A 36 -33.23 -42.31 -52.04
C SER A 36 -33.83 -41.19 -51.13
N THR A 37 -33.93 -39.98 -51.70
CA THR A 37 -34.93 -38.87 -51.58
C THR A 37 -35.80 -38.61 -50.32
N ASN A 38 -36.11 -37.30 -50.14
CA ASN A 38 -37.20 -36.68 -49.35
C ASN A 38 -36.98 -36.60 -47.82
N THR A 39 -37.55 -35.64 -47.05
CA THR A 39 -38.66 -34.68 -47.31
C THR A 39 -38.44 -33.35 -46.56
N MET A 40 -39.18 -32.29 -46.91
CA MET A 40 -39.24 -31.02 -46.14
C MET A 40 -40.02 -31.16 -44.81
N SER A 41 -39.59 -30.45 -43.75
CA SER A 41 -40.50 -29.82 -42.77
C SER A 41 -39.78 -28.79 -41.87
N ASN A 42 -40.50 -27.77 -41.42
CA ASN A 42 -40.03 -26.78 -40.44
C ASN A 42 -40.41 -27.22 -39.01
N ILE A 43 -39.46 -27.18 -38.06
CA ILE A 43 -39.78 -27.19 -36.62
C ILE A 43 -38.93 -26.14 -35.90
N THR A 44 -39.58 -25.08 -35.43
CA THR A 44 -39.01 -24.10 -34.49
C THR A 44 -39.00 -24.65 -33.06
N LYS A 45 -37.88 -24.54 -32.33
CA LYS A 45 -37.87 -24.58 -30.85
C LYS A 45 -36.62 -23.96 -30.22
N LYS A 46 -36.82 -22.79 -29.61
CA LYS A 46 -36.08 -22.15 -28.51
C LYS A 46 -34.69 -22.72 -28.15
N SER A 47 -33.63 -22.01 -28.52
CA SER A 47 -32.33 -22.09 -27.84
C SER A 47 -32.40 -21.31 -26.51
N LEU A 48 -32.03 -21.95 -25.40
CA LEU A 48 -31.87 -21.28 -24.10
C LEU A 48 -30.53 -20.54 -24.05
N ILE A 49 -30.55 -19.27 -23.65
CA ILE A 49 -29.34 -18.53 -23.28
C ILE A 49 -29.01 -18.92 -21.83
N ALA A 50 -27.99 -19.76 -21.65
CA ALA A 50 -27.44 -20.07 -20.34
C ALA A 50 -26.40 -19.02 -19.95
N ALA A 51 -26.83 -17.97 -19.24
CA ALA A 51 -25.92 -17.05 -18.58
C ALA A 51 -25.29 -17.77 -17.36
N GLY A 52 -24.01 -18.12 -17.46
CA GLY A 52 -23.29 -18.78 -16.38
C GLY A 52 -22.94 -17.83 -15.25
N ILE A 53 -23.66 -17.91 -14.13
CA ILE A 53 -23.30 -17.23 -12.89
C ILE A 53 -22.10 -17.98 -12.28
N LEU A 54 -20.90 -17.38 -12.38
CA LEU A 54 -19.67 -18.00 -11.88
C LEU A 54 -19.48 -17.71 -10.38
N THR A 55 -20.30 -18.35 -9.56
CA THR A 55 -20.37 -18.11 -8.10
C THR A 55 -19.10 -18.61 -7.38
N ALA A 56 -18.06 -17.78 -7.34
CA ALA A 56 -16.80 -18.06 -6.67
C ALA A 56 -16.93 -17.89 -5.14
N LEU A 57 -17.53 -18.88 -4.48
CA LEU A 57 -17.54 -18.99 -3.02
C LEU A 57 -16.13 -19.28 -2.50
N ILE A 58 -15.38 -18.22 -2.21
CA ILE A 58 -14.12 -18.29 -1.47
C ILE A 58 -14.45 -18.65 -0.01
N ALA A 59 -14.09 -19.85 0.41
CA ALA A 59 -14.22 -20.30 1.80
C ALA A 59 -13.15 -19.61 2.68
N ALA A 60 -13.37 -18.34 2.99
CA ALA A 60 -12.50 -17.55 3.86
C ALA A 60 -12.53 -18.09 5.30
N SER A 61 -11.36 -18.24 5.93
CA SER A 61 -11.28 -18.48 7.37
C SER A 61 -11.71 -17.20 8.11
N ALA A 62 -12.60 -17.30 9.09
CA ALA A 62 -13.02 -16.14 9.86
C ALA A 62 -11.88 -15.63 10.74
N ALA A 63 -11.48 -14.35 10.59
CA ALA A 63 -10.41 -13.71 11.37
C ALA A 63 -10.86 -13.33 12.79
N THR A 64 -11.24 -14.34 13.57
CA THR A 64 -11.66 -14.13 14.95
C THR A 64 -10.51 -13.64 15.82
N ALA A 65 -10.84 -12.97 16.92
CA ALA A 65 -9.91 -12.54 17.96
C ALA A 65 -9.18 -13.74 18.63
N ALA A 66 -8.21 -13.41 19.49
CA ALA A 66 -7.11 -14.27 19.93
C ALA A 66 -7.44 -15.77 20.10
N ASP A 67 -6.87 -16.59 19.20
CA ASP A 67 -6.76 -18.04 19.39
C ASP A 67 -5.60 -18.33 20.36
N VAL A 68 -5.93 -18.66 21.62
CA VAL A 68 -4.96 -18.93 22.68
C VAL A 68 -4.61 -20.43 22.67
N PRO A 69 -3.36 -20.82 22.35
CA PRO A 69 -3.01 -22.24 22.21
C PRO A 69 -3.26 -23.05 23.48
N ALA A 70 -3.80 -24.27 23.30
CA ALA A 70 -4.14 -25.16 24.40
C ALA A 70 -2.94 -25.41 25.33
N GLY A 71 -3.12 -25.12 26.63
CA GLY A 71 -2.10 -25.24 27.66
C GLY A 71 -1.33 -23.95 28.00
N VAL A 72 -1.53 -22.86 27.26
CA VAL A 72 -0.99 -21.54 27.63
C VAL A 72 -1.73 -21.01 28.87
N GLN A 73 -0.99 -20.80 29.98
CA GLN A 73 -1.53 -20.06 31.12
C GLN A 73 -1.44 -18.56 30.85
N LEU A 74 -2.60 -17.90 30.75
CA LEU A 74 -2.72 -16.45 30.69
C LEU A 74 -2.34 -15.79 32.04
N ALA A 75 -1.84 -14.56 31.99
CA ALA A 75 -1.63 -13.73 33.17
C ALA A 75 -2.96 -13.16 33.70
N ASP A 76 -3.08 -13.00 35.01
CA ASP A 76 -4.29 -12.46 35.66
C ASP A 76 -4.60 -11.02 35.19
N LYS A 77 -3.58 -10.25 34.80
CA LYS A 77 -3.69 -8.88 34.30
C LYS A 77 -3.43 -8.81 32.79
N GLN A 78 -4.49 -8.87 32.00
CA GLN A 78 -4.44 -8.70 30.54
C GLN A 78 -4.39 -7.21 30.14
N THR A 79 -3.20 -6.60 30.21
CA THR A 79 -2.95 -5.22 29.75
C THR A 79 -1.67 -5.13 28.94
N LEU A 80 -1.67 -4.31 27.88
CA LEU A 80 -0.55 -4.14 26.94
C LEU A 80 -0.10 -2.67 26.85
N VAL A 81 1.20 -2.42 26.74
CA VAL A 81 1.76 -1.10 26.39
C VAL A 81 2.55 -1.19 25.08
N ARG A 82 2.13 -0.46 24.06
CA ARG A 82 2.78 -0.31 22.76
C ARG A 82 3.38 1.10 22.64
N ASN A 83 4.60 1.22 22.11
CA ASN A 83 4.99 2.50 21.49
C ASN A 83 4.40 2.60 20.09
N ASN A 84 4.04 3.82 19.68
CA ASN A 84 3.38 4.13 18.42
C ASN A 84 4.20 5.08 17.53
N GLY A 85 5.40 5.48 17.95
CA GLY A 85 6.34 6.28 17.17
C GLY A 85 6.06 7.80 17.15
N SER A 86 4.82 8.24 17.25
CA SER A 86 4.46 9.67 17.33
C SER A 86 3.10 9.90 17.97
N GLU A 87 2.76 11.17 18.21
CA GLU A 87 1.38 11.59 18.35
C GLU A 87 0.63 11.38 17.02
N VAL A 88 -0.68 11.17 17.08
CA VAL A 88 -1.50 10.92 15.89
C VAL A 88 -2.03 12.23 15.29
N GLN A 89 -2.11 12.31 13.95
CA GLN A 89 -2.78 13.40 13.24
C GLN A 89 -4.22 13.59 13.75
N SER A 90 -4.95 12.48 13.92
CA SER A 90 -6.35 12.41 14.33
C SER A 90 -6.69 10.98 14.79
N LEU A 91 -7.89 10.81 15.33
CA LEU A 91 -8.56 9.50 15.52
C LEU A 91 -9.79 9.34 14.61
N ASP A 92 -9.98 10.26 13.66
CA ASP A 92 -11.03 10.21 12.64
C ASP A 92 -10.50 9.48 11.39
N PRO A 93 -11.06 8.32 10.99
CA PRO A 93 -10.54 7.53 9.88
C PRO A 93 -10.43 8.26 8.52
N HIS A 94 -11.14 9.38 8.31
CA HIS A 94 -11.03 10.17 7.08
C HIS A 94 -10.10 11.40 7.23
N LYS A 95 -9.30 11.46 8.31
CA LYS A 95 -8.39 12.57 8.65
C LYS A 95 -6.98 12.08 9.03
N ILE A 96 -6.62 10.90 8.54
CA ILE A 96 -5.38 10.19 8.87
C ILE A 96 -4.74 9.62 7.61
N GLU A 97 -3.41 9.51 7.59
CA GLU A 97 -2.67 8.86 6.50
C GLU A 97 -1.49 7.97 6.93
N GLY A 98 -1.18 7.90 8.23
CA GLY A 98 0.05 7.28 8.73
C GLY A 98 -0.13 5.96 9.45
N VAL A 99 0.98 5.21 9.56
CA VAL A 99 1.04 3.96 10.36
C VAL A 99 0.71 4.18 11.85
N PRO A 100 1.18 5.27 12.53
CA PRO A 100 0.78 5.56 13.92
C PRO A 100 -0.74 5.70 14.07
N GLU A 101 -1.38 6.40 13.13
CA GLU A 101 -2.84 6.59 13.11
C GLU A 101 -3.57 5.27 12.86
N SER A 102 -3.17 4.53 11.82
CA SER A 102 -3.78 3.25 11.44
C SER A 102 -3.63 2.17 12.53
N ASN A 103 -2.54 2.18 13.29
CA ASN A 103 -2.35 1.31 14.46
C ASN A 103 -3.45 1.48 15.51
N VAL A 104 -3.86 2.71 15.79
CA VAL A 104 -4.93 2.99 16.76
C VAL A 104 -6.30 2.80 16.11
N SER A 105 -6.46 3.19 14.85
CA SER A 105 -7.73 3.08 14.14
C SER A 105 -8.20 1.64 13.99
N ARG A 106 -7.31 0.66 13.74
CA ARG A 106 -7.69 -0.77 13.63
C ARG A 106 -8.25 -1.37 14.94
N ASP A 107 -7.91 -0.83 16.10
CA ASP A 107 -8.49 -1.26 17.39
C ASP A 107 -9.86 -0.60 17.65
N LEU A 108 -10.15 0.56 17.04
CA LEU A 108 -11.36 1.36 17.27
C LEU A 108 -12.45 1.18 16.21
N PHE A 109 -12.07 1.04 14.93
CA PHE A 109 -13.00 1.05 13.80
C PHE A 109 -12.76 -0.14 12.88
N GLU A 110 -13.76 -1.01 12.78
CA GLU A 110 -13.71 -2.23 11.95
C GLU A 110 -14.46 -2.03 10.63
N GLY A 111 -13.77 -2.25 9.51
CA GLY A 111 -14.33 -2.19 8.17
C GLY A 111 -15.15 -3.42 7.77
N LEU A 112 -15.46 -3.53 6.47
CA LEU A 112 -16.13 -4.71 5.91
C LEU A 112 -15.29 -5.97 6.13
N LEU A 113 -13.98 -5.87 5.88
CA LEU A 113 -12.99 -6.92 6.10
C LEU A 113 -11.92 -6.44 7.10
N ILE A 114 -11.15 -7.38 7.62
CA ILE A 114 -9.95 -7.17 8.44
C ILE A 114 -8.83 -8.12 7.98
N SER A 115 -7.59 -7.87 8.39
CA SER A 115 -6.52 -8.86 8.25
C SER A 115 -6.59 -9.91 9.36
N ASP A 116 -6.34 -11.17 9.03
CA ASP A 116 -6.04 -12.20 10.03
C ASP A 116 -4.62 -12.03 10.61
N VAL A 117 -4.19 -12.93 11.49
CA VAL A 117 -2.85 -12.89 12.11
C VAL A 117 -1.68 -13.18 11.14
N GLU A 118 -1.94 -13.46 9.87
CA GLU A 118 -0.93 -13.69 8.83
C GLU A 118 -1.08 -12.73 7.63
N GLY A 119 -2.02 -11.77 7.69
CA GLY A 119 -2.24 -10.71 6.70
C GLY A 119 -3.36 -10.96 5.69
N HIS A 120 -4.07 -12.09 5.76
CA HIS A 120 -5.12 -12.44 4.78
C HIS A 120 -6.39 -11.60 5.00
N PRO A 121 -6.97 -10.98 3.94
CA PRO A 121 -8.26 -10.31 4.03
C PRO A 121 -9.38 -11.29 4.38
N SER A 122 -10.08 -11.01 5.47
CA SER A 122 -10.98 -11.93 6.17
C SER A 122 -12.22 -11.20 6.72
N PRO A 123 -13.31 -11.92 7.07
CA PRO A 123 -14.55 -11.33 7.60
C PRO A 123 -14.37 -10.36 8.78
N GLY A 124 -14.72 -9.08 8.56
CA GLY A 124 -14.85 -8.03 9.58
C GLY A 124 -16.32 -7.84 9.94
N VAL A 125 -16.88 -6.65 9.70
CA VAL A 125 -18.35 -6.43 9.81
C VAL A 125 -19.12 -7.24 8.76
N ALA A 126 -18.55 -7.46 7.57
CA ALA A 126 -19.12 -8.38 6.58
C ALA A 126 -18.75 -9.83 6.94
N GLU A 127 -19.75 -10.69 7.13
CA GLU A 127 -19.53 -12.13 7.39
C GLU A 127 -19.16 -12.90 6.10
N LYS A 128 -19.67 -12.44 4.96
CA LYS A 128 -19.43 -13.01 3.62
C LYS A 128 -19.66 -11.93 2.55
N TRP A 129 -19.06 -12.11 1.39
CA TRP A 129 -19.27 -11.26 0.22
C TRP A 129 -19.30 -12.08 -1.06
N GLU A 130 -19.97 -11.55 -2.07
CA GLU A 130 -19.95 -12.08 -3.43
C GLU A 130 -19.65 -10.96 -4.43
N ASN A 131 -19.29 -11.32 -5.66
CA ASN A 131 -19.09 -10.35 -6.72
C ASN A 131 -19.57 -10.87 -8.06
N LYS A 132 -20.01 -9.92 -8.88
CA LYS A 132 -20.35 -10.12 -10.28
C LYS A 132 -19.34 -9.36 -11.15
N ASP A 133 -18.69 -10.08 -12.05
CA ASP A 133 -17.75 -9.58 -13.04
C ASP A 133 -16.58 -8.74 -12.45
N PHE A 134 -16.28 -8.90 -11.15
CA PHE A 134 -15.44 -8.00 -10.34
C PHE A 134 -15.85 -6.52 -10.35
N LYS A 135 -17.09 -6.22 -10.78
CA LYS A 135 -17.64 -4.86 -10.94
C LYS A 135 -18.74 -4.51 -9.95
N VAL A 136 -19.54 -5.47 -9.52
CA VAL A 136 -20.53 -5.28 -8.46
C VAL A 136 -20.15 -6.20 -7.33
N TRP A 137 -20.00 -5.66 -6.13
CA TRP A 137 -19.59 -6.38 -4.93
C TRP A 137 -20.68 -6.23 -3.86
N THR A 138 -21.21 -7.36 -3.39
CA THR A 138 -22.28 -7.40 -2.39
C THR A 138 -21.72 -7.94 -1.08
N PHE A 139 -21.84 -7.17 0.00
CA PHE A 139 -21.36 -7.51 1.33
C PHE A 139 -22.54 -7.74 2.26
N HIS A 140 -22.59 -8.94 2.85
CA HIS A 140 -23.60 -9.28 3.86
C HIS A 140 -23.00 -9.03 5.25
N LEU A 141 -23.57 -8.07 5.95
CA LEU A 141 -23.14 -7.64 7.28
C LEU A 141 -23.73 -8.56 8.34
N ARG A 142 -22.95 -8.87 9.38
CA ARG A 142 -23.43 -9.67 10.50
C ARG A 142 -24.50 -8.92 11.31
N GLU A 143 -25.62 -9.56 11.59
CA GLU A 143 -26.74 -8.97 12.37
C GLU A 143 -26.32 -8.53 13.79
N ASN A 144 -25.23 -9.10 14.33
CA ASN A 144 -24.73 -8.80 15.67
C ASN A 144 -23.62 -7.72 15.72
N ALA A 145 -23.29 -7.05 14.61
CA ALA A 145 -22.34 -5.94 14.63
C ALA A 145 -22.94 -4.72 15.32
N LYS A 146 -22.18 -4.11 16.25
CA LYS A 146 -22.64 -2.98 17.05
C LYS A 146 -21.56 -1.93 17.28
N TRP A 147 -22.05 -0.71 17.38
CA TRP A 147 -21.37 0.43 17.96
C TRP A 147 -21.24 0.28 19.48
N SER A 148 -20.26 0.95 20.10
CA SER A 148 -19.96 0.85 21.52
C SER A 148 -21.01 1.46 22.46
N ASP A 149 -22.00 2.18 21.91
CA ASP A 149 -23.23 2.61 22.60
C ASP A 149 -24.35 1.55 22.59
N GLY A 150 -24.17 0.46 21.84
CA GLY A 150 -25.11 -0.65 21.69
C GLY A 150 -26.03 -0.56 20.48
N THR A 151 -25.96 0.51 19.67
CA THR A 151 -26.68 0.61 18.39
C THR A 151 -26.09 -0.35 17.33
N PRO A 152 -26.89 -0.87 16.38
CA PRO A 152 -26.39 -1.77 15.35
C PRO A 152 -25.50 -1.02 14.33
N VAL A 153 -24.51 -1.70 13.77
CA VAL A 153 -23.80 -1.24 12.57
C VAL A 153 -24.58 -1.71 11.34
N THR A 154 -24.80 -0.80 10.40
CA THR A 154 -25.66 -1.02 9.24
C THR A 154 -24.96 -0.71 7.92
N ALA A 155 -25.52 -1.17 6.81
CA ALA A 155 -25.08 -0.78 5.47
C ALA A 155 -25.21 0.74 5.25
N HIS A 156 -26.13 1.42 5.96
CA HIS A 156 -26.28 2.86 5.94
C HIS A 156 -25.09 3.60 6.57
N ASP A 157 -24.41 3.02 7.57
CA ASP A 157 -23.16 3.58 8.13
C ASP A 157 -22.04 3.55 7.09
N PHE A 158 -21.89 2.47 6.33
CA PHE A 158 -20.90 2.36 5.25
C PHE A 158 -21.20 3.32 4.10
N VAL A 159 -22.47 3.45 3.68
CA VAL A 159 -22.90 4.46 2.70
C VAL A 159 -22.51 5.87 3.16
N TYR A 160 -22.90 6.27 4.37
CA TYR A 160 -22.55 7.59 4.92
C TYR A 160 -21.04 7.80 4.97
N SER A 161 -20.29 6.79 5.42
CA SER A 161 -18.85 6.90 5.64
C SER A 161 -18.09 7.04 4.32
N TRP A 162 -18.37 6.20 3.32
CA TRP A 162 -17.67 6.28 2.04
C TRP A 162 -18.07 7.53 1.25
N GLN A 163 -19.33 7.99 1.35
CA GLN A 163 -19.74 9.30 0.83
C GLN A 163 -18.96 10.43 1.53
N ARG A 164 -18.83 10.40 2.86
CA ARG A 164 -18.02 11.37 3.61
C ARG A 164 -16.54 11.32 3.23
N LEU A 165 -15.96 10.14 2.95
CA LEU A 165 -14.57 10.02 2.48
C LEU A 165 -14.38 10.65 1.08
N ALA A 166 -15.36 10.48 0.19
CA ALA A 166 -15.35 11.06 -1.16
C ALA A 166 -15.58 12.59 -1.18
N ASP A 167 -16.30 13.13 -0.18
CA ASP A 167 -16.68 14.54 -0.12
C ASP A 167 -15.45 15.47 -0.01
N PRO A 168 -15.22 16.39 -0.98
CA PRO A 168 -14.11 17.35 -0.91
C PRO A 168 -14.10 18.22 0.35
N ASN A 169 -15.26 18.46 0.99
CA ASN A 169 -15.36 19.21 2.24
C ASN A 169 -14.75 18.45 3.43
N THR A 170 -14.64 17.12 3.35
CA THR A 170 -13.90 16.32 4.33
C THR A 170 -12.38 16.50 4.18
N ALA A 171 -11.89 16.87 2.99
CA ALA A 171 -10.46 17.06 2.71
C ALA A 171 -9.59 15.90 3.25
N SER A 172 -9.98 14.67 2.93
CA SER A 172 -9.27 13.47 3.38
C SER A 172 -7.98 13.27 2.58
N PRO A 173 -6.82 13.00 3.22
CA PRO A 173 -5.60 12.61 2.51
C PRO A 173 -5.75 11.27 1.76
N TYR A 174 -6.77 10.49 2.10
CA TYR A 174 -7.13 9.22 1.45
C TYR A 174 -8.43 9.29 0.62
N ALA A 175 -8.89 10.49 0.21
CA ALA A 175 -10.06 10.61 -0.68
C ALA A 175 -9.92 9.76 -1.96
N SER A 176 -8.71 9.72 -2.53
CA SER A 176 -8.39 8.91 -3.71
C SER A 176 -8.41 7.40 -3.47
N TYR A 177 -8.53 6.90 -2.24
CA TYR A 177 -8.66 5.45 -1.98
C TYR A 177 -9.88 4.84 -2.68
N LEU A 178 -10.94 5.64 -2.84
CA LEU A 178 -12.15 5.23 -3.58
C LEU A 178 -11.96 5.31 -5.11
N GLN A 179 -10.98 6.10 -5.59
CA GLN A 179 -10.49 6.03 -6.97
C GLN A 179 -9.68 4.75 -7.18
N TYR A 180 -8.83 4.35 -6.21
CA TYR A 180 -8.06 3.08 -6.30
C TYR A 180 -8.97 1.84 -6.29
N GLY A 181 -10.14 1.96 -5.66
CA GLY A 181 -11.22 0.97 -5.77
C GLY A 181 -12.06 1.08 -7.04
N HIS A 182 -11.89 2.13 -7.85
CA HIS A 182 -12.66 2.45 -9.06
C HIS A 182 -14.18 2.52 -8.84
N ILE A 183 -14.64 3.06 -7.71
CA ILE A 183 -16.08 3.18 -7.38
C ILE A 183 -16.75 4.16 -8.35
N ALA A 184 -17.96 3.84 -8.83
CA ALA A 184 -18.65 4.69 -9.79
C ALA A 184 -18.84 6.13 -9.28
N ASN A 185 -18.69 7.10 -10.20
CA ASN A 185 -18.77 8.56 -10.01
C ASN A 185 -17.66 9.24 -9.17
N ILE A 186 -16.70 8.51 -8.58
CA ILE A 186 -15.72 9.09 -7.65
C ILE A 186 -14.93 10.30 -8.20
N ASP A 187 -14.42 10.24 -9.43
CA ASP A 187 -13.61 11.32 -10.04
C ASP A 187 -14.40 12.62 -10.26
N ASP A 188 -15.73 12.52 -10.44
CA ASP A 188 -16.60 13.67 -10.54
C ASP A 188 -16.96 14.24 -9.17
N ILE A 189 -16.95 13.42 -8.12
CA ILE A 189 -17.23 13.83 -6.74
C ILE A 189 -16.02 14.55 -6.15
N ILE A 190 -14.82 13.95 -6.26
CA ILE A 190 -13.55 14.58 -5.81
C ILE A 190 -13.30 15.90 -6.55
N ALA A 191 -13.64 15.97 -7.84
CA ALA A 191 -13.57 17.21 -8.63
C ALA A 191 -14.72 18.20 -8.41
N GLY A 192 -15.63 17.95 -7.45
CA GLY A 192 -16.73 18.85 -7.09
C GLY A 192 -17.82 19.01 -8.16
N LYS A 193 -17.89 18.11 -9.14
CA LYS A 193 -18.86 18.13 -10.26
C LYS A 193 -20.16 17.37 -9.93
N LYS A 194 -20.10 16.42 -9.00
CA LYS A 194 -21.24 15.65 -8.46
C LYS A 194 -21.27 15.74 -6.93
N PRO A 195 -22.44 15.67 -6.29
CA PRO A 195 -22.53 15.55 -4.84
C PRO A 195 -22.03 14.18 -4.38
N ALA A 196 -21.51 14.10 -3.15
CA ALA A 196 -21.03 12.83 -2.59
C ALA A 196 -22.10 11.71 -2.57
N THR A 197 -23.38 12.06 -2.56
CA THR A 197 -24.52 11.13 -2.65
C THR A 197 -24.58 10.33 -3.95
N ASP A 198 -23.91 10.78 -5.02
CA ASP A 198 -23.88 10.07 -6.32
C ASP A 198 -22.85 8.92 -6.34
N LEU A 199 -22.07 8.72 -5.27
CA LEU A 199 -21.07 7.65 -5.17
C LEU A 199 -21.72 6.28 -5.39
N GLY A 200 -21.02 5.38 -6.08
CA GLY A 200 -21.46 4.02 -6.41
C GLY A 200 -21.59 3.05 -5.23
N VAL A 201 -22.23 3.45 -4.14
CA VAL A 201 -22.48 2.67 -2.92
C VAL A 201 -23.94 2.80 -2.48
N LYS A 202 -24.53 1.73 -1.97
CA LYS A 202 -25.90 1.74 -1.42
C LYS A 202 -26.10 0.62 -0.39
N ALA A 203 -27.02 0.86 0.52
CA ALA A 203 -27.69 -0.19 1.28
C ALA A 203 -28.85 -0.72 0.42
N LEU A 204 -28.94 -2.05 0.26
CA LEU A 204 -30.14 -2.70 -0.27
C LEU A 204 -31.17 -2.92 0.86
N ASP A 205 -30.65 -3.17 2.06
CA ASP A 205 -31.32 -3.27 3.36
C ASP A 205 -30.27 -2.96 4.46
N ASP A 206 -30.67 -2.96 5.74
CA ASP A 206 -29.79 -2.64 6.88
C ASP A 206 -28.50 -3.51 6.95
N HIS A 207 -28.52 -4.72 6.38
CA HIS A 207 -27.44 -5.70 6.47
C HIS A 207 -26.83 -6.10 5.11
N THR A 208 -27.22 -5.45 4.01
CA THR A 208 -26.67 -5.73 2.67
C THR A 208 -26.15 -4.46 2.00
N PHE A 209 -24.83 -4.33 1.93
CA PHE A 209 -24.13 -3.20 1.29
C PHE A 209 -23.64 -3.60 -0.11
N GLU A 210 -24.05 -2.87 -1.15
CA GLU A 210 -23.63 -3.09 -2.53
C GLU A 210 -22.74 -1.94 -3.02
N VAL A 211 -21.59 -2.29 -3.60
CA VAL A 211 -20.66 -1.37 -4.27
C VAL A 211 -20.65 -1.65 -5.77
N THR A 212 -20.78 -0.60 -6.58
CA THR A 212 -20.68 -0.64 -8.05
C THR A 212 -19.44 0.10 -8.52
N LEU A 213 -18.60 -0.58 -9.30
CA LEU A 213 -17.33 -0.09 -9.84
C LEU A 213 -17.45 0.28 -11.33
N SER A 214 -16.66 1.26 -11.77
CA SER A 214 -16.60 1.72 -13.16
C SER A 214 -16.01 0.66 -14.10
N GLU A 215 -15.07 -0.16 -13.61
CA GLU A 215 -14.38 -1.24 -14.33
C GLU A 215 -14.06 -2.45 -13.41
N PRO A 216 -13.67 -3.62 -13.93
CA PRO A 216 -13.42 -4.82 -13.12
C PRO A 216 -12.18 -4.67 -12.24
N VAL A 217 -12.31 -4.81 -10.92
CA VAL A 217 -11.18 -4.75 -9.97
C VAL A 217 -11.09 -6.07 -9.18
N PRO A 218 -10.36 -7.10 -9.68
CA PRO A 218 -10.35 -8.43 -9.06
C PRO A 218 -9.85 -8.45 -7.61
N TYR A 219 -8.99 -7.51 -7.25
CA TYR A 219 -8.41 -7.35 -5.93
C TYR A 219 -9.18 -6.37 -5.02
N PHE A 220 -10.37 -5.89 -5.41
CA PHE A 220 -11.12 -4.85 -4.66
C PHE A 220 -11.27 -5.19 -3.17
N TYR A 221 -11.62 -6.43 -2.84
CA TYR A 221 -11.75 -6.88 -1.45
C TYR A 221 -10.45 -6.75 -0.62
N LYS A 222 -9.26 -6.80 -1.23
CA LYS A 222 -7.97 -6.62 -0.53
C LYS A 222 -7.83 -5.20 0.03
N LEU A 223 -8.46 -4.19 -0.60
CA LEU A 223 -8.43 -2.79 -0.14
C LEU A 223 -9.23 -2.59 1.17
N LEU A 224 -10.19 -3.46 1.46
CA LEU A 224 -11.28 -3.21 2.43
C LEU A 224 -10.89 -3.43 3.91
N VAL A 225 -9.60 -3.71 4.16
CA VAL A 225 -8.99 -3.79 5.50
C VAL A 225 -8.40 -2.45 5.96
N HIS A 226 -8.29 -1.46 5.07
CA HIS A 226 -7.64 -0.18 5.36
C HIS A 226 -8.56 0.78 6.14
N PRO A 227 -8.05 1.50 7.17
CA PRO A 227 -8.87 2.36 8.02
C PRO A 227 -9.77 3.39 7.32
N SER A 228 -9.35 3.95 6.18
CA SER A 228 -10.16 4.99 5.50
C SER A 228 -11.56 4.52 5.10
N VAL A 229 -11.75 3.22 4.86
CA VAL A 229 -13.04 2.61 4.49
C VAL A 229 -13.77 1.95 5.67
N SER A 230 -13.27 2.10 6.90
CA SER A 230 -14.02 1.76 8.13
C SER A 230 -15.20 2.73 8.34
N PRO A 231 -16.30 2.29 8.99
CA PRO A 231 -17.44 3.15 9.21
C PRO A 231 -17.17 4.19 10.31
N VAL A 232 -17.81 5.36 10.22
CA VAL A 232 -17.83 6.40 11.23
C VAL A 232 -19.25 6.71 11.72
N PRO A 233 -19.48 6.88 13.03
CA PRO A 233 -20.82 7.00 13.61
C PRO A 233 -21.45 8.36 13.26
N LYS A 234 -22.35 8.38 12.27
CA LYS A 234 -23.00 9.59 11.76
C LYS A 234 -23.53 10.51 12.86
N SER A 235 -24.21 9.93 13.84
CA SER A 235 -24.83 10.62 14.98
C SER A 235 -23.83 11.40 15.85
N ALA A 236 -22.59 10.93 15.99
CA ALA A 236 -21.55 11.63 16.73
C ALA A 236 -20.83 12.66 15.85
N VAL A 237 -20.53 12.32 14.59
CA VAL A 237 -19.86 13.21 13.64
C VAL A 237 -20.68 14.48 13.41
N GLU A 238 -21.97 14.36 13.08
CA GLU A 238 -22.86 15.52 12.84
C GLU A 238 -23.13 16.34 14.10
N LYS A 239 -23.17 15.71 15.28
CA LYS A 239 -23.46 16.36 16.57
C LYS A 239 -22.28 17.11 17.17
N PHE A 240 -21.05 16.64 16.97
CA PHE A 240 -19.86 17.13 17.66
C PHE A 240 -18.80 17.76 16.73
N GLY A 241 -18.95 17.64 15.40
CA GLY A 241 -17.95 18.11 14.45
C GLY A 241 -16.57 17.48 14.72
N ASP A 242 -15.48 18.24 14.57
CA ASP A 242 -14.11 17.76 14.81
C ASP A 242 -13.84 17.23 16.23
N LYS A 243 -14.76 17.47 17.18
CA LYS A 243 -14.68 16.97 18.56
C LYS A 243 -15.34 15.60 18.73
N TRP A 244 -15.88 14.97 17.68
CA TRP A 244 -16.52 13.65 17.77
C TRP A 244 -15.55 12.56 18.26
N THR A 245 -14.25 12.70 18.01
CA THR A 245 -13.18 11.78 18.42
C THR A 245 -12.76 11.89 19.88
N GLN A 246 -13.27 12.87 20.64
CA GLN A 246 -12.92 13.03 22.05
C GLN A 246 -13.49 11.88 22.92
N PRO A 247 -12.83 11.46 24.01
CA PRO A 247 -13.24 10.29 24.81
C PRO A 247 -14.69 10.32 25.35
N ALA A 248 -15.29 11.51 25.51
CA ALA A 248 -16.67 11.68 25.97
C ALA A 248 -17.73 11.65 24.84
N ASN A 249 -17.29 11.67 23.58
CA ASN A 249 -18.13 11.86 22.39
C ASN A 249 -18.04 10.69 21.39
N ILE A 250 -16.91 9.98 21.39
CA ILE A 250 -16.57 8.97 20.38
C ILE A 250 -17.35 7.68 20.58
N VAL A 251 -17.82 7.12 19.47
CA VAL A 251 -18.50 5.83 19.39
C VAL A 251 -17.72 4.97 18.39
N THR A 252 -17.56 3.68 18.68
CA THR A 252 -16.54 2.81 18.06
C THR A 252 -17.13 1.42 17.82
N ASN A 253 -16.83 0.76 16.69
CA ASN A 253 -17.35 -0.58 16.38
C ASN A 253 -16.30 -1.69 16.43
N GLY A 254 -15.01 -1.35 16.56
CA GLY A 254 -13.92 -2.31 16.77
C GLY A 254 -13.89 -2.90 18.18
N ALA A 255 -12.88 -3.76 18.42
CA ALA A 255 -12.70 -4.48 19.69
C ALA A 255 -12.41 -3.59 20.91
N TYR A 256 -12.06 -2.33 20.70
CA TYR A 256 -11.79 -1.36 21.76
C TYR A 256 -12.57 -0.06 21.59
N LYS A 257 -12.62 0.70 22.69
CA LYS A 257 -13.17 2.05 22.77
C LYS A 257 -12.17 2.97 23.47
N LEU A 258 -12.16 4.24 23.08
CA LEU A 258 -11.25 5.23 23.64
C LEU A 258 -11.61 5.50 25.11
N LYS A 259 -10.64 5.31 26.00
CA LYS A 259 -10.77 5.58 27.44
C LYS A 259 -10.21 6.95 27.81
N ASN A 260 -9.05 7.29 27.24
CA ASN A 260 -8.33 8.53 27.52
C ASN A 260 -7.42 8.89 26.34
N TRP A 261 -7.25 10.19 26.08
CA TRP A 261 -6.27 10.73 25.14
C TRP A 261 -5.64 11.97 25.76
N VAL A 262 -4.33 11.89 26.03
CA VAL A 262 -3.52 13.01 26.48
C VAL A 262 -2.43 13.21 25.44
N VAL A 263 -2.59 14.26 24.64
CA VAL A 263 -1.73 14.62 23.51
C VAL A 263 -0.27 14.76 23.99
N ASN A 264 0.66 14.12 23.27
CA ASN A 264 2.08 13.95 23.60
C ASN A 264 2.40 13.14 24.87
N GLU A 265 1.42 12.46 25.50
CA GLU A 265 1.66 11.54 26.62
C GLU A 265 1.20 10.11 26.34
N ARG A 266 -0.09 9.91 26.05
CA ARG A 266 -0.67 8.57 25.80
C ARG A 266 -2.07 8.61 25.19
N ILE A 267 -2.38 7.57 24.43
CA ILE A 267 -3.75 7.12 24.15
C ILE A 267 -3.99 5.83 24.93
N VAL A 268 -5.14 5.71 25.61
CA VAL A 268 -5.54 4.50 26.34
C VAL A 268 -6.86 4.02 25.75
N LEU A 269 -6.87 2.76 25.29
CA LEU A 269 -8.08 2.08 24.83
C LEU A 269 -8.45 0.98 25.82
N GLU A 270 -9.74 0.77 26.03
CA GLU A 270 -10.27 -0.37 26.80
C GLU A 270 -11.22 -1.20 25.96
N ARG A 271 -11.37 -2.48 26.32
CA ARG A 271 -12.25 -3.46 25.65
C ARG A 271 -13.65 -2.88 25.38
N ASN A 272 -14.15 -3.05 24.15
CA ASN A 272 -15.52 -2.75 23.77
C ASN A 272 -16.43 -3.98 24.00
N PRO A 273 -17.33 -3.97 25.01
CA PRO A 273 -18.19 -5.12 25.29
C PRO A 273 -19.34 -5.29 24.28
N GLN A 274 -19.55 -4.36 23.35
CA GLN A 274 -20.52 -4.51 22.25
C GLN A 274 -19.89 -5.11 20.98
N TYR A 275 -18.57 -5.26 20.93
CA TYR A 275 -17.89 -5.83 19.76
C TYR A 275 -18.31 -7.29 19.54
N TRP A 276 -18.60 -7.64 18.28
CA TRP A 276 -19.26 -8.91 17.93
C TRP A 276 -18.43 -10.16 18.27
N ASP A 277 -17.11 -10.02 18.41
CA ASP A 277 -16.16 -11.08 18.79
C ASP A 277 -15.44 -10.76 20.13
N ASN A 278 -16.11 -10.01 21.00
CA ASN A 278 -15.59 -9.66 22.33
C ASN A 278 -15.18 -10.91 23.14
N ASP A 279 -15.92 -12.01 23.02
CA ASP A 279 -15.70 -13.24 23.80
C ASP A 279 -14.34 -13.90 23.52
N LYS A 280 -13.73 -13.60 22.36
CA LYS A 280 -12.36 -14.02 21.99
C LYS A 280 -11.31 -12.92 22.14
N THR A 281 -11.70 -11.68 22.40
CA THR A 281 -10.76 -10.62 22.76
C THR A 281 -10.17 -10.93 24.13
N VAL A 282 -8.84 -10.86 24.31
CA VAL A 282 -8.18 -11.21 25.59
C VAL A 282 -7.62 -10.00 26.33
N ILE A 283 -6.91 -9.09 25.65
CA ILE A 283 -6.43 -7.83 26.25
C ILE A 283 -7.63 -6.96 26.71
N ASN A 284 -7.59 -6.48 27.95
CA ASN A 284 -8.65 -5.65 28.53
C ASN A 284 -8.38 -4.14 28.37
N GLN A 285 -7.11 -3.75 28.31
CA GLN A 285 -6.70 -2.36 28.09
C GLN A 285 -5.35 -2.32 27.37
N VAL A 286 -5.24 -1.47 26.33
CA VAL A 286 -3.97 -1.16 25.65
C VAL A 286 -3.63 0.31 25.80
N THR A 287 -2.35 0.62 25.99
CA THR A 287 -1.83 1.99 25.98
C THR A 287 -0.90 2.16 24.79
N TYR A 288 -1.16 3.18 23.98
CA TYR A 288 -0.28 3.64 22.90
C TYR A 288 0.48 4.88 23.37
N LEU A 289 1.81 4.86 23.24
CA LEU A 289 2.70 5.97 23.61
C LEU A 289 3.22 6.70 22.36
N PRO A 290 3.40 8.03 22.38
CA PRO A 290 3.85 8.82 21.23
C PRO A 290 5.38 9.05 21.20
N ILE A 291 6.19 8.02 21.44
CA ILE A 291 7.64 8.18 21.64
C ILE A 291 8.39 8.06 20.31
N SER A 292 8.88 9.20 19.81
CA SER A 292 9.63 9.32 18.55
C SER A 292 11.14 9.12 18.65
N SER A 293 11.69 9.13 19.86
CA SER A 293 13.08 8.70 20.10
C SER A 293 13.13 7.17 20.20
N GLU A 294 13.64 6.50 19.16
CA GLU A 294 13.81 5.05 19.14
C GLU A 294 14.73 4.55 20.27
N VAL A 295 15.68 5.38 20.71
CA VAL A 295 16.54 5.08 21.88
C VAL A 295 15.72 5.09 23.17
N THR A 296 14.78 6.03 23.32
CA THR A 296 13.91 6.13 24.50
C THR A 296 12.91 4.98 24.56
N ASP A 297 12.33 4.59 23.42
CA ASP A 297 11.44 3.41 23.30
C ASP A 297 12.13 2.13 23.78
N VAL A 298 13.29 1.80 23.21
CA VAL A 298 14.10 0.63 23.62
C VAL A 298 14.47 0.67 25.11
N ASN A 299 14.80 1.84 25.66
CA ASN A 299 15.14 1.96 27.08
C ASN A 299 13.94 1.69 27.99
N ARG A 300 12.75 2.23 27.67
CA ARG A 300 11.50 1.99 28.42
C ARG A 300 10.97 0.56 28.27
N TYR A 301 11.14 -0.02 27.09
CA TYR A 301 10.91 -1.45 26.87
C TYR A 301 11.78 -2.30 27.83
N ARG A 302 13.09 -2.01 27.91
CA ARG A 302 14.02 -2.74 28.77
C ARG A 302 13.82 -2.50 30.27
N SER A 303 13.24 -1.37 30.67
CA SER A 303 12.84 -1.14 32.07
C SER A 303 11.47 -1.74 32.44
N GLY A 304 10.78 -2.39 31.50
CA GLY A 304 9.49 -3.04 31.73
C GLY A 304 8.27 -2.13 31.59
N GLU A 305 8.42 -0.89 31.11
CA GLU A 305 7.30 0.03 30.90
C GLU A 305 6.53 -0.28 29.60
N ILE A 306 7.21 -0.82 28.58
CA ILE A 306 6.67 -1.10 27.23
C ILE A 306 6.77 -2.60 26.92
N ASP A 307 5.71 -3.17 26.35
CA ASP A 307 5.62 -4.59 25.95
C ASP A 307 5.98 -4.83 24.48
N MET A 308 5.71 -3.84 23.62
CA MET A 308 6.07 -3.85 22.20
C MET A 308 6.59 -2.47 21.80
N THR A 309 7.81 -2.39 21.25
CA THR A 309 8.31 -1.15 20.66
C THR A 309 7.55 -0.81 19.37
N TYR A 310 7.74 0.42 18.89
CA TYR A 310 7.48 0.74 17.50
C TYR A 310 8.45 -0.01 16.58
N ASN A 311 8.22 -0.03 15.26
CA ASN A 311 9.04 -0.76 14.28
C ASN A 311 10.17 0.07 13.62
N ASN A 312 10.52 1.23 14.20
CA ASN A 312 11.81 1.86 13.99
C ASN A 312 12.78 1.41 15.11
N MET A 313 13.89 0.76 14.74
CA MET A 313 14.96 0.40 15.70
C MET A 313 16.11 1.42 15.68
N PRO A 314 16.67 1.80 16.85
CA PRO A 314 17.80 2.73 16.92
C PRO A 314 19.09 2.03 16.47
N ILE A 315 19.86 2.72 15.62
CA ILE A 315 21.08 2.18 14.98
C ILE A 315 22.10 1.70 16.03
N GLU A 316 22.35 2.50 17.06
CA GLU A 316 23.37 2.22 18.08
C GLU A 316 23.08 0.97 18.92
N LEU A 317 21.80 0.62 19.12
CA LEU A 317 21.41 -0.46 20.02
C LEU A 317 21.06 -1.75 19.27
N PHE A 318 20.62 -1.70 18.01
CA PHE A 318 20.14 -2.89 17.28
C PHE A 318 21.13 -4.07 17.31
N GLN A 319 22.40 -3.82 17.01
CA GLN A 319 23.47 -4.83 16.99
C GLN A 319 23.88 -5.33 18.39
N LYS A 320 23.46 -4.64 19.45
CA LYS A 320 23.59 -5.05 20.86
C LYS A 320 22.37 -5.85 21.30
N LEU A 321 21.16 -5.40 20.96
CA LEU A 321 19.89 -6.08 21.26
C LEU A 321 19.82 -7.47 20.60
N LYS A 322 20.27 -7.60 19.34
CA LYS A 322 20.42 -8.87 18.62
C LYS A 322 21.33 -9.90 19.33
N LYS A 323 22.14 -9.47 20.32
CA LYS A 323 23.04 -10.32 21.11
C LYS A 323 22.56 -10.52 22.54
N GLU A 324 21.95 -9.50 23.14
CA GLU A 324 21.50 -9.54 24.54
C GLU A 324 20.10 -10.16 24.71
N ILE A 325 19.18 -9.93 23.77
CA ILE A 325 17.79 -10.41 23.81
C ILE A 325 17.33 -10.97 22.44
N PRO A 326 18.07 -11.90 21.81
CA PRO A 326 17.84 -12.32 20.43
C PRO A 326 16.42 -12.80 20.13
N ASN A 327 15.75 -13.45 21.09
CA ASN A 327 14.39 -13.97 20.95
C ASN A 327 13.31 -12.87 20.92
N GLU A 328 13.60 -11.70 21.49
CA GLU A 328 12.70 -10.55 21.54
C GLU A 328 12.85 -9.65 20.30
N VAL A 329 13.99 -9.69 19.61
CA VAL A 329 14.27 -8.89 18.40
C VAL A 329 13.62 -9.50 17.16
N ARG A 330 12.32 -9.27 17.01
CA ARG A 330 11.55 -9.64 15.82
C ARG A 330 12.00 -8.79 14.62
N VAL A 331 12.27 -9.45 13.50
CA VAL A 331 12.68 -8.84 12.23
C VAL A 331 12.09 -9.69 11.13
N ASP A 332 11.03 -9.17 10.52
CA ASP A 332 10.19 -9.91 9.56
C ASP A 332 10.07 -9.10 8.23
N PRO A 333 9.61 -9.69 7.11
CA PRO A 333 9.41 -8.95 5.86
C PRO A 333 8.38 -7.83 6.00
N TYR A 334 8.56 -6.70 5.29
CA TYR A 334 7.62 -5.58 5.33
C TYR A 334 7.43 -4.99 3.93
N LEU A 335 6.19 -4.83 3.48
CA LEU A 335 5.85 -4.18 2.22
C LEU A 335 5.86 -2.66 2.40
N CYS A 336 7.05 -2.10 2.58
CA CYS A 336 7.29 -0.67 2.60
C CYS A 336 8.59 -0.31 1.88
N THR A 337 8.67 0.92 1.37
CA THR A 337 9.87 1.49 0.74
C THR A 337 10.25 2.81 1.40
N TYR A 338 11.49 2.92 1.88
CA TYR A 338 12.10 4.17 2.32
C TYR A 338 12.67 4.88 1.11
N TYR A 339 12.28 6.13 0.90
CA TYR A 339 12.75 6.96 -0.19
C TYR A 339 13.03 8.38 0.29
N TYR A 340 13.78 9.14 -0.51
CA TYR A 340 13.70 10.60 -0.45
C TYR A 340 12.74 11.07 -1.53
N GLU A 341 11.68 11.69 -1.08
CA GLU A 341 10.64 12.33 -1.88
C GLU A 341 11.18 13.67 -2.37
N ILE A 342 11.00 13.94 -3.67
CA ILE A 342 11.41 15.19 -4.28
C ILE A 342 10.13 15.95 -4.63
N ASN A 343 10.07 17.24 -4.30
CA ASN A 343 9.00 18.11 -4.76
C ASN A 343 9.15 18.35 -6.27
N ASN A 344 8.43 17.59 -7.09
CA ASN A 344 8.63 17.57 -8.54
C ASN A 344 8.15 18.84 -9.26
N GLN A 345 7.49 19.78 -8.57
CA GLN A 345 7.02 21.05 -9.14
C GLN A 345 7.88 22.26 -8.73
N LYS A 346 8.58 22.20 -7.60
CA LYS A 346 9.47 23.27 -7.12
C LYS A 346 10.77 23.30 -7.92
N ALA A 347 11.20 24.48 -8.35
CA ALA A 347 12.53 24.64 -8.96
C ALA A 347 13.62 24.57 -7.88
N PRO A 348 14.78 23.92 -8.13
CA PRO A 348 15.25 23.36 -9.40
C PRO A 348 14.86 21.88 -9.63
N PHE A 349 14.09 21.28 -8.73
CA PHE A 349 13.75 19.86 -8.75
C PHE A 349 12.79 19.44 -9.86
N ASN A 350 12.09 20.39 -10.47
CA ASN A 350 11.35 20.15 -11.71
C ASN A 350 12.25 19.73 -12.89
N ASP A 351 13.57 20.00 -12.87
CA ASP A 351 14.53 19.45 -13.84
C ASP A 351 14.90 17.99 -13.51
N VAL A 352 14.56 17.08 -14.43
CA VAL A 352 14.88 15.64 -14.32
C VAL A 352 16.37 15.37 -14.09
N ARG A 353 17.28 16.19 -14.63
CA ARG A 353 18.74 16.02 -14.48
C ARG A 353 19.18 16.21 -13.03
N VAL A 354 18.57 17.16 -12.33
CA VAL A 354 18.81 17.41 -10.89
C VAL A 354 18.35 16.21 -10.07
N ARG A 355 17.14 15.72 -10.34
CA ARG A 355 16.57 14.54 -9.64
C ARG A 355 17.40 13.28 -9.89
N THR A 356 17.74 13.01 -11.16
CA THR A 356 18.58 11.87 -11.53
C THR A 356 19.97 11.96 -10.91
N ALA A 357 20.57 13.15 -10.83
CA ALA A 357 21.87 13.32 -10.15
C ALA A 357 21.80 12.93 -8.66
N LEU A 358 20.77 13.36 -7.92
CA LEU A 358 20.55 12.94 -6.53
C LEU A 358 20.28 11.43 -6.41
N LYS A 359 19.45 10.88 -7.31
CA LYS A 359 19.13 9.44 -7.36
C LYS A 359 20.37 8.55 -7.55
N LEU A 360 21.26 8.96 -8.46
CA LEU A 360 22.49 8.23 -8.80
C LEU A 360 23.59 8.42 -7.75
N ALA A 361 23.82 9.65 -7.27
CA ALA A 361 24.90 9.96 -6.33
C ALA A 361 24.69 9.34 -4.92
N LEU A 362 23.48 8.85 -4.62
CA LEU A 362 23.17 8.19 -3.36
C LEU A 362 23.76 6.77 -3.28
N ASP A 363 24.75 6.59 -2.40
CA ASP A 363 25.36 5.29 -2.12
C ASP A 363 24.51 4.46 -1.15
N ARG A 364 23.73 3.54 -1.71
CA ARG A 364 22.81 2.67 -0.97
C ARG A 364 23.51 1.56 -0.18
N ASP A 365 24.69 1.08 -0.60
CA ASP A 365 25.43 0.08 0.19
C ASP A 365 25.95 0.71 1.49
N ILE A 366 26.45 1.95 1.44
CA ILE A 366 26.84 2.67 2.65
C ILE A 366 25.64 2.85 3.58
N ILE A 367 24.51 3.38 3.08
CA ILE A 367 23.34 3.68 3.91
C ILE A 367 22.74 2.40 4.52
N VAL A 368 22.47 1.39 3.70
CA VAL A 368 21.76 0.19 4.13
C VAL A 368 22.68 -0.76 4.87
N ASN A 369 23.84 -1.09 4.31
CA ASN A 369 24.68 -2.16 4.84
C ASN A 369 25.75 -1.68 5.82
N LYS A 370 26.07 -0.37 5.91
CA LYS A 370 27.08 0.16 6.85
C LYS A 370 26.52 1.14 7.89
N VAL A 371 25.50 1.93 7.56
CA VAL A 371 24.91 2.92 8.48
C VAL A 371 23.71 2.36 9.24
N LYS A 372 22.69 1.82 8.56
CA LYS A 372 21.52 1.21 9.23
C LYS A 372 21.83 -0.21 9.70
N ASN A 373 22.18 -1.10 8.78
CA ASN A 373 22.55 -2.51 9.03
C ASN A 373 21.52 -3.28 9.89
N GLN A 374 20.23 -3.23 9.51
CA GLN A 374 19.14 -3.88 10.27
C GLN A 374 18.50 -5.09 9.55
N GLY A 375 18.73 -5.23 8.24
CA GLY A 375 18.22 -6.35 7.41
C GLY A 375 17.55 -5.90 6.11
N ASP A 376 17.39 -4.59 5.95
CA ASP A 376 16.74 -3.93 4.81
C ASP A 376 17.48 -4.20 3.48
N LEU A 377 16.75 -4.08 2.36
CA LEU A 377 17.27 -4.36 1.03
C LEU A 377 17.45 -3.06 0.22
N PRO A 378 18.63 -2.77 -0.38
CA PRO A 378 18.84 -1.58 -1.21
C PRO A 378 17.82 -1.46 -2.36
N ALA A 379 17.13 -0.32 -2.46
CA ALA A 379 16.01 -0.15 -3.38
C ALA A 379 16.39 0.50 -4.73
N TYR A 380 15.67 0.08 -5.77
CA TYR A 380 15.75 0.60 -7.14
C TYR A 380 14.39 1.03 -7.72
N SER A 381 13.28 0.50 -7.21
CA SER A 381 11.89 0.84 -7.56
C SER A 381 11.16 1.47 -6.38
N TYR A 382 9.97 2.02 -6.63
CA TYR A 382 9.08 2.49 -5.56
C TYR A 382 8.35 1.32 -4.89
N THR A 383 7.74 0.46 -5.69
CA THR A 383 7.14 -0.82 -5.26
C THR A 383 8.23 -1.81 -4.83
N PRO A 384 8.12 -2.49 -3.67
CA PRO A 384 8.99 -3.60 -3.30
C PRO A 384 8.84 -4.77 -4.29
N PRO A 385 9.95 -5.38 -4.76
CA PRO A 385 9.92 -6.45 -5.76
C PRO A 385 9.36 -7.79 -5.24
N TYR A 386 8.97 -7.86 -3.96
CA TYR A 386 8.30 -8.99 -3.31
C TYR A 386 6.82 -8.72 -2.98
N THR A 387 6.25 -7.63 -3.53
CA THR A 387 4.79 -7.42 -3.53
C THR A 387 4.12 -8.48 -4.41
N ASP A 388 2.96 -8.99 -4.00
CA ASP A 388 2.13 -9.88 -4.81
C ASP A 388 1.85 -9.22 -6.18
N GLY A 389 1.91 -10.00 -7.26
CA GLY A 389 1.78 -9.50 -8.65
C GLY A 389 2.95 -8.69 -9.21
N ALA A 390 3.97 -8.30 -8.44
CA ALA A 390 5.11 -7.52 -8.92
C ALA A 390 6.12 -8.38 -9.72
N LYS A 391 6.48 -7.94 -10.93
CA LYS A 391 7.51 -8.56 -11.79
C LYS A 391 8.47 -7.50 -12.33
N LEU A 392 9.16 -6.82 -11.42
CA LEU A 392 9.92 -5.61 -11.71
C LEU A 392 11.25 -5.90 -12.43
N VAL A 393 11.70 -4.95 -13.22
CA VAL A 393 12.98 -5.03 -13.96
C VAL A 393 13.98 -4.09 -13.32
N GLU A 394 15.07 -4.65 -12.79
CA GLU A 394 16.16 -3.88 -12.18
C GLU A 394 16.84 -2.95 -13.22
N PRO A 395 16.84 -1.62 -13.01
CA PRO A 395 17.35 -0.65 -13.98
C PRO A 395 18.88 -0.66 -14.03
N GLU A 396 19.44 -0.46 -15.23
CA GLU A 396 20.87 -0.60 -15.50
C GLU A 396 21.77 0.26 -14.58
N TRP A 397 21.31 1.44 -14.15
CA TRP A 397 22.09 2.31 -13.26
C TRP A 397 22.37 1.68 -11.89
N PHE A 398 21.53 0.75 -11.42
CA PHE A 398 21.69 0.08 -10.14
C PHE A 398 22.83 -0.96 -10.19
N LYS A 399 22.97 -1.65 -11.34
CA LYS A 399 24.04 -2.62 -11.65
C LYS A 399 25.43 -1.97 -11.80
N TRP A 400 25.51 -0.66 -12.01
CA TRP A 400 26.78 0.05 -12.14
C TRP A 400 27.53 0.17 -10.81
N SER A 401 28.84 0.42 -10.88
CA SER A 401 29.60 0.84 -9.68
C SER A 401 29.18 2.23 -9.22
N GLN A 402 29.26 2.51 -7.92
CA GLN A 402 28.94 3.84 -7.39
C GLN A 402 29.85 4.92 -8.00
N LYS A 403 31.09 4.59 -8.37
CA LYS A 403 31.97 5.51 -9.11
C LYS A 403 31.34 5.97 -10.42
N LYS A 404 30.87 5.05 -11.27
CA LYS A 404 30.20 5.38 -12.55
C LYS A 404 28.92 6.18 -12.33
N ARG A 405 28.13 5.85 -11.30
CA ARG A 405 26.94 6.64 -10.92
C ARG A 405 27.30 8.07 -10.52
N ASN A 406 28.34 8.26 -9.72
CA ASN A 406 28.81 9.58 -9.29
C ASN A 406 29.38 10.40 -10.47
N GLU A 407 30.02 9.76 -11.45
CA GLU A 407 30.53 10.43 -12.66
C GLU A 407 29.38 10.97 -13.53
N GLU A 408 28.36 10.15 -13.81
CA GLU A 408 27.17 10.59 -14.57
C GLU A 408 26.33 11.61 -13.79
N ALA A 409 26.18 11.45 -12.46
CA ALA A 409 25.47 12.42 -11.61
C ALA A 409 26.10 13.81 -11.65
N LYS A 410 27.44 13.90 -11.58
CA LYS A 410 28.17 15.19 -11.68
C LYS A 410 27.98 15.84 -13.05
N LYS A 411 28.03 15.04 -14.13
CA LYS A 411 27.77 15.52 -15.49
C LYS A 411 26.35 16.11 -15.60
N LEU A 412 25.32 15.36 -15.21
CA LEU A 412 23.93 15.81 -15.26
C LEU A 412 23.69 17.09 -14.44
N LEU A 413 24.30 17.20 -13.26
CA LEU A 413 24.17 18.38 -12.42
C LEU A 413 24.93 19.61 -12.98
N ALA A 414 26.07 19.40 -13.64
CA ALA A 414 26.79 20.45 -14.36
C ALA A 414 26.03 20.92 -15.62
N GLU A 415 25.41 20.00 -16.36
CA GLU A 415 24.50 20.30 -17.48
C GLU A 415 23.27 21.09 -17.02
N ALA A 416 22.82 20.88 -15.77
CA ALA A 416 21.79 21.68 -15.10
C ALA A 416 22.28 23.05 -14.56
N GLY A 417 23.55 23.41 -14.79
CA GLY A 417 24.08 24.75 -14.50
C GLY A 417 24.59 24.98 -13.07
N PHE A 418 24.83 23.91 -12.31
CA PHE A 418 25.48 24.00 -10.98
C PHE A 418 26.97 23.64 -11.07
N THR A 419 27.82 24.42 -10.39
CA THR A 419 29.29 24.24 -10.41
C THR A 419 29.83 24.15 -8.98
N ALA A 420 31.16 24.07 -8.82
CA ALA A 420 31.78 24.19 -7.51
C ALA A 420 31.55 25.58 -6.88
N ASP A 421 31.49 26.63 -7.70
CA ASP A 421 31.28 28.03 -7.29
C ASP A 421 29.80 28.35 -7.05
N LYS A 422 28.90 27.65 -7.76
CA LYS A 422 27.45 27.71 -7.58
C LYS A 422 26.87 26.31 -7.33
N PRO A 423 27.12 25.71 -6.15
CA PRO A 423 26.61 24.38 -5.83
C PRO A 423 25.10 24.40 -5.60
N LEU A 424 24.42 23.34 -6.02
CA LEU A 424 23.04 23.08 -5.60
C LEU A 424 22.99 23.05 -4.07
N THR A 425 22.06 23.81 -3.49
CA THR A 425 21.82 23.97 -2.06
C THR A 425 20.33 23.87 -1.84
N PHE A 426 19.90 23.02 -0.89
CA PHE A 426 18.50 22.71 -0.65
C PHE A 426 18.26 22.17 0.76
N ASP A 427 17.00 22.13 1.15
CA ASP A 427 16.56 21.67 2.47
C ASP A 427 16.12 20.20 2.43
N LEU A 428 16.55 19.42 3.43
CA LEU A 428 16.16 18.02 3.61
C LEU A 428 15.31 17.89 4.89
N LEU A 429 14.00 17.86 4.67
CA LEU A 429 12.98 17.74 5.70
C LEU A 429 12.84 16.28 6.18
N TYR A 430 12.66 16.05 7.48
CA TYR A 430 12.28 14.75 8.03
C TYR A 430 11.41 14.86 9.29
N ASN A 431 10.55 13.87 9.55
CA ASN A 431 9.85 13.76 10.82
C ASN A 431 10.83 13.42 11.94
N THR A 432 10.65 14.04 13.11
CA THR A 432 11.55 13.92 14.27
C THR A 432 11.70 12.45 14.70
N SER A 433 12.93 11.94 14.63
CA SER A 433 13.31 10.55 14.93
C SER A 433 14.84 10.48 15.06
N ASP A 434 15.36 9.62 15.95
CA ASP A 434 16.81 9.37 16.07
C ASP A 434 17.33 8.63 14.83
N LEU A 435 16.57 7.65 14.34
CA LEU A 435 16.87 6.90 13.12
C LEU A 435 16.92 7.82 11.89
N HIS A 436 15.87 8.61 11.66
CA HIS A 436 15.78 9.44 10.45
C HIS A 436 16.81 10.58 10.45
N LYS A 437 17.10 11.18 11.61
CA LYS A 437 18.18 12.16 11.78
C LYS A 437 19.55 11.61 11.34
N LYS A 438 19.88 10.38 11.75
CA LYS A 438 21.16 9.73 11.39
C LYS A 438 21.24 9.40 9.90
N LEU A 439 20.14 8.92 9.32
CA LEU A 439 20.05 8.66 7.88
C LEU A 439 20.20 9.97 7.09
N ALA A 440 19.53 11.05 7.48
CA ALA A 440 19.65 12.36 6.84
C ALA A 440 21.08 12.93 6.92
N ILE A 441 21.76 12.83 8.08
CA ILE A 441 23.17 13.22 8.23
C ILE A 441 24.09 12.40 7.32
N ALA A 442 23.90 11.08 7.26
CA ALA A 442 24.68 10.21 6.38
C ALA A 442 24.47 10.57 4.90
N VAL A 443 23.22 10.87 4.51
CA VAL A 443 22.83 11.21 3.13
C VAL A 443 23.34 12.57 2.70
N ALA A 444 23.23 13.60 3.56
CA ALA A 444 23.84 14.90 3.32
C ALA A 444 25.36 14.78 3.13
N SER A 445 26.04 13.98 3.95
CA SER A 445 27.47 13.69 3.82
C SER A 445 27.82 12.94 2.51
N ILE A 446 27.04 11.93 2.15
CA ILE A 446 27.20 11.16 0.91
C ILE A 446 26.99 12.06 -0.32
N TRP A 447 25.91 12.84 -0.38
CA TRP A 447 25.67 13.77 -1.49
C TRP A 447 26.71 14.89 -1.56
N LYS A 448 27.15 15.46 -0.41
CA LYS A 448 28.24 16.45 -0.39
C LYS A 448 29.54 15.88 -0.95
N LYS A 449 29.91 14.65 -0.56
CA LYS A 449 31.12 13.95 -1.03
C LYS A 449 31.03 13.51 -2.50
N ASN A 450 29.89 12.95 -2.90
CA ASN A 450 29.72 12.34 -4.22
C ASN A 450 29.35 13.33 -5.31
N LEU A 451 28.69 14.44 -4.97
CA LEU A 451 28.09 15.38 -5.92
C LEU A 451 28.42 16.86 -5.64
N GLY A 452 28.90 17.21 -4.44
CA GLY A 452 29.35 18.58 -4.09
C GLY A 452 28.25 19.48 -3.51
N VAL A 453 26.99 19.05 -3.57
CA VAL A 453 25.80 19.80 -3.13
C VAL A 453 25.81 20.10 -1.63
N ASN A 454 25.18 21.21 -1.23
CA ASN A 454 24.91 21.53 0.16
C ASN A 454 23.50 21.05 0.53
N VAL A 455 23.33 20.56 1.76
CA VAL A 455 22.03 20.06 2.25
C VAL A 455 21.83 20.56 3.68
N ASN A 456 20.80 21.36 3.90
CA ASN A 456 20.36 21.75 5.24
C ASN A 456 19.46 20.63 5.80
N LEU A 457 19.49 20.40 7.12
CA LEU A 457 18.66 19.35 7.75
C LEU A 457 17.58 19.98 8.62
N GLU A 458 16.33 19.72 8.30
CA GLU A 458 15.17 20.28 9.01
C GLU A 458 14.31 19.16 9.61
N ASN A 459 13.92 19.30 10.87
CA ASN A 459 13.03 18.35 11.53
C ASN A 459 11.73 18.99 12.02
N GLN A 460 10.64 18.26 11.86
CA GLN A 460 9.30 18.67 12.29
C GLN A 460 8.61 17.55 13.11
N GLU A 461 7.53 17.89 13.80
CA GLU A 461 6.60 16.92 14.41
C GLU A 461 5.85 16.17 13.28
N TRP A 462 5.46 14.91 13.48
CA TRP A 462 4.81 14.05 12.47
C TRP A 462 3.64 14.72 11.75
N LYS A 463 2.72 15.35 12.48
CA LYS A 463 1.56 16.03 11.90
C LYS A 463 1.95 17.23 11.04
N THR A 464 2.94 18.00 11.49
CA THR A 464 3.46 19.18 10.77
C THR A 464 4.25 18.78 9.53
N PHE A 465 5.00 17.68 9.62
CA PHE A 465 5.76 17.06 8.53
C PHE A 465 4.85 16.59 7.40
N LEU A 466 3.72 15.94 7.71
CA LEU A 466 2.75 15.50 6.70
C LEU A 466 2.04 16.70 6.06
N ASP A 467 1.61 17.69 6.84
CA ASP A 467 1.01 18.94 6.34
C ASP A 467 1.97 19.71 5.40
N THR A 468 3.24 19.88 5.79
CA THR A 468 4.28 20.51 4.97
C THR A 468 4.51 19.76 3.65
N ARG A 469 4.40 18.43 3.66
CA ARG A 469 4.46 17.59 2.44
C ARG A 469 3.25 17.82 1.54
N HIS A 470 2.01 17.78 2.05
CA HIS A 470 0.82 18.06 1.25
C HIS A 470 0.83 19.45 0.61
N GLN A 471 1.21 20.47 1.39
CA GLN A 471 1.32 21.86 0.93
C GLN A 471 2.44 22.09 -0.11
N GLY A 472 3.37 21.14 -0.30
CA GLY A 472 4.52 21.32 -1.21
C GLY A 472 5.50 22.39 -0.74
N THR A 473 5.55 22.70 0.55
CA THR A 473 6.40 23.74 1.14
C THR A 473 7.81 23.24 1.50
N PHE A 474 8.27 22.17 0.85
CA PHE A 474 9.58 21.52 1.04
C PHE A 474 10.38 21.42 -0.27
N ASP A 475 11.69 21.12 -0.18
CA ASP A 475 12.57 20.80 -1.32
C ASP A 475 12.66 19.28 -1.55
N VAL A 476 13.27 18.58 -0.59
CA VAL A 476 13.37 17.13 -0.51
C VAL A 476 12.93 16.68 0.87
N ALA A 477 12.11 15.63 0.97
CA ALA A 477 11.67 15.07 2.23
C ALA A 477 12.15 13.63 2.39
N ARG A 478 12.52 13.22 3.60
CA ARG A 478 12.51 11.80 4.00
C ARG A 478 11.09 11.30 3.85
N ALA A 479 10.88 10.14 3.24
CA ALA A 479 9.59 9.51 3.15
C ALA A 479 9.65 8.00 3.41
N GLY A 480 8.47 7.42 3.62
CA GLY A 480 8.25 5.99 3.69
C GLY A 480 6.81 5.72 3.32
N TRP A 481 6.58 4.87 2.33
CA TRP A 481 5.26 4.37 2.00
C TRP A 481 5.18 2.89 2.34
N CYS A 482 4.02 2.45 2.80
CA CYS A 482 3.71 1.07 3.14
C CYS A 482 2.44 0.66 2.38
N ALA A 483 2.35 -0.62 2.03
CA ALA A 483 1.17 -1.14 1.35
C ALA A 483 -0.06 -1.13 2.29
N ASP A 484 -1.15 -0.53 1.82
CA ASP A 484 -2.49 -0.66 2.42
C ASP A 484 -3.10 -2.03 2.12
N TYR A 485 -2.81 -2.55 0.92
CA TYR A 485 -3.14 -3.88 0.44
C TYR A 485 -1.97 -4.47 -0.37
N ASN A 486 -1.77 -5.78 -0.31
CA ASN A 486 -0.65 -6.46 -0.99
C ASN A 486 -0.94 -6.62 -2.51
N GLU A 487 -0.74 -5.55 -3.28
CA GLU A 487 -0.84 -5.50 -4.76
C GLU A 487 -0.09 -4.24 -5.25
N PRO A 488 0.54 -4.20 -6.44
CA PRO A 488 1.46 -3.11 -6.80
C PRO A 488 0.79 -1.73 -6.94
N THR A 489 -0.53 -1.69 -7.21
CA THR A 489 -1.29 -0.42 -7.24
C THR A 489 -1.35 0.28 -5.88
N SER A 490 -1.22 -0.45 -4.78
CA SER A 490 -1.11 0.10 -3.43
C SER A 490 0.11 1.02 -3.26
N PHE A 491 1.16 0.82 -4.07
CA PHE A 491 2.24 1.81 -4.25
C PHE A 491 1.92 2.73 -5.42
N LEU A 492 1.76 2.18 -6.62
CA LEU A 492 1.78 2.95 -7.86
C LEU A 492 0.66 4.01 -7.94
N ASN A 493 -0.49 3.80 -7.31
CA ASN A 493 -1.59 4.75 -7.37
C ASN A 493 -1.30 6.06 -6.63
N THR A 494 -0.39 6.09 -5.65
CA THR A 494 0.01 7.34 -4.97
C THR A 494 0.82 8.28 -5.87
N MET A 495 1.31 7.78 -7.00
CA MET A 495 2.05 8.54 -8.01
C MET A 495 1.16 8.98 -9.19
N LEU A 496 -0.15 8.70 -9.16
CA LEU A 496 -1.11 9.24 -10.12
C LEU A 496 -1.20 10.76 -10.00
N SER A 497 -1.28 11.46 -11.13
CA SER A 497 -1.28 12.92 -11.18
C SER A 497 -2.35 13.61 -10.32
N ASP A 498 -3.45 12.95 -10.00
CA ASP A 498 -4.59 13.47 -9.22
C ASP A 498 -4.75 12.83 -7.83
N SER A 499 -3.91 11.88 -7.44
CA SER A 499 -3.97 11.20 -6.15
C SER A 499 -3.81 12.16 -4.96
N SER A 500 -4.70 12.03 -3.96
CA SER A 500 -4.62 12.72 -2.67
C SER A 500 -3.42 12.31 -1.81
N ASN A 501 -2.75 11.20 -2.13
CA ASN A 501 -1.52 10.75 -1.47
C ASN A 501 -0.24 11.24 -2.19
N ASN A 502 -0.34 11.95 -3.33
CA ASN A 502 0.80 12.35 -4.16
C ASN A 502 1.55 13.58 -3.61
N THR A 503 2.18 13.39 -2.44
CA THR A 503 3.05 14.36 -1.76
C THR A 503 4.38 14.61 -2.46
N ALA A 504 4.75 13.82 -3.47
CA ALA A 504 5.85 14.10 -4.38
C ALA A 504 5.49 15.16 -5.46
N HIS A 505 4.21 15.53 -5.55
CA HIS A 505 3.62 16.41 -6.58
C HIS A 505 3.97 15.98 -8.01
N TYR A 506 4.26 14.69 -8.23
CA TYR A 506 4.60 14.12 -9.53
C TYR A 506 3.36 14.12 -10.42
N LYS A 507 3.48 14.60 -11.66
CA LYS A 507 2.39 14.57 -12.64
C LYS A 507 2.94 14.12 -13.99
N SER A 508 2.45 12.99 -14.49
CA SER A 508 2.94 12.38 -15.73
C SER A 508 1.83 11.60 -16.43
N PRO A 509 1.21 12.16 -17.49
CA PRO A 509 0.18 11.49 -18.26
C PRO A 509 0.63 10.15 -18.88
N ALA A 510 1.93 9.92 -19.01
CA ALA A 510 2.49 8.64 -19.42
C ALA A 510 2.41 7.58 -18.31
N PHE A 511 2.66 7.97 -17.06
CA PHE A 511 2.47 7.10 -15.88
C PHE A 511 0.98 6.84 -15.64
N ASP A 512 0.16 7.89 -15.61
CA ASP A 512 -1.30 7.79 -15.40
C ASP A 512 -1.94 6.83 -16.41
N LYS A 513 -1.53 6.92 -17.69
CA LYS A 513 -2.01 6.04 -18.77
C LYS A 513 -1.61 4.58 -18.57
N LEU A 514 -0.39 4.32 -18.07
CA LEU A 514 0.08 2.95 -17.79
C LEU A 514 -0.71 2.30 -16.67
N ILE A 515 -0.97 3.03 -15.57
CA ILE A 515 -1.79 2.55 -14.46
C ILE A 515 -3.24 2.34 -14.90
N ALA A 516 -3.84 3.33 -15.58
CA ALA A 516 -5.21 3.22 -16.07
C ALA A 516 -5.42 2.05 -17.04
N ASP A 517 -4.39 1.53 -17.72
CA ASP A 517 -4.52 0.36 -18.60
C ASP A 517 -4.50 -0.98 -17.85
N THR A 518 -4.11 -1.02 -16.58
CA THR A 518 -3.95 -2.25 -15.78
C THR A 518 -5.28 -2.97 -15.51
N LEU A 519 -6.39 -2.22 -15.42
CA LEU A 519 -7.74 -2.76 -15.24
C LEU A 519 -8.49 -2.98 -16.56
N LYS A 520 -7.95 -2.46 -17.67
CA LYS A 520 -8.42 -2.79 -19.02
C LYS A 520 -7.95 -4.17 -19.49
N VAL A 521 -6.98 -4.80 -18.79
CA VAL A 521 -6.48 -6.15 -19.08
C VAL A 521 -6.98 -7.17 -18.05
N ALA A 522 -7.68 -8.19 -18.56
CA ALA A 522 -8.21 -9.31 -17.78
C ALA A 522 -7.16 -10.43 -17.51
N ASP A 523 -5.87 -10.18 -17.80
CA ASP A 523 -4.76 -11.10 -17.59
C ASP A 523 -3.72 -10.48 -16.64
N ASP A 524 -3.38 -11.22 -15.59
CA ASP A 524 -2.44 -10.79 -14.56
C ASP A 524 -0.99 -10.69 -15.08
N THR A 525 -0.64 -11.38 -16.18
CA THR A 525 0.70 -11.26 -16.79
C THR A 525 0.86 -9.91 -17.47
N GLN A 526 -0.10 -9.53 -18.33
CA GLN A 526 -0.17 -8.17 -18.88
C GLN A 526 -0.25 -7.10 -17.79
N ARG A 527 -0.96 -7.38 -16.68
CA ARG A 527 -1.02 -6.44 -15.55
C ARG A 527 0.35 -6.25 -14.87
N SER A 528 1.05 -7.35 -14.55
CA SER A 528 2.43 -7.30 -14.04
C SER A 528 3.38 -6.54 -14.97
N GLU A 529 3.24 -6.71 -16.30
CA GLU A 529 4.04 -5.97 -17.28
C GLU A 529 3.76 -4.46 -17.28
N LEU A 530 2.49 -4.06 -17.12
CA LEU A 530 2.11 -2.64 -17.05
C LEU A 530 2.65 -2.00 -15.76
N TYR A 531 2.62 -2.70 -14.63
CA TYR A 531 3.28 -2.26 -13.39
C TYR A 531 4.79 -2.09 -13.55
N ALA A 532 5.47 -3.05 -14.22
CA ALA A 532 6.89 -2.93 -14.52
C ALA A 532 7.22 -1.75 -15.45
N LYS A 533 6.34 -1.45 -16.41
CA LYS A 533 6.46 -0.27 -17.30
C LYS A 533 6.19 1.05 -16.54
N ALA A 534 5.29 1.04 -15.56
CA ALA A 534 5.03 2.21 -14.69
C ALA A 534 6.23 2.54 -13.81
N GLU A 535 6.84 1.54 -13.15
CA GLU A 535 8.12 1.71 -12.42
C GLU A 535 9.25 2.22 -13.33
N GLN A 536 9.34 1.70 -14.57
CA GLN A 536 10.33 2.19 -15.55
C GLN A 536 10.10 3.65 -15.94
N GLN A 537 8.85 4.11 -16.04
CA GLN A 537 8.53 5.51 -16.31
C GLN A 537 8.83 6.41 -15.10
N LEU A 538 8.55 5.93 -13.88
CA LEU A 538 8.86 6.62 -12.61
C LEU A 538 10.38 6.75 -12.37
N ASP A 539 11.15 5.70 -12.69
CA ASP A 539 12.62 5.70 -12.62
C ASP A 539 13.24 6.61 -13.70
N LYS A 540 12.74 6.55 -14.93
CA LYS A 540 13.15 7.42 -16.05
C LYS A 540 12.95 8.89 -15.71
N ASP A 541 11.80 9.26 -15.15
CA ASP A 541 11.54 10.63 -14.71
C ASP A 541 12.24 10.96 -13.37
N SER A 542 12.84 9.96 -12.70
CA SER A 542 13.47 10.07 -11.38
C SER A 542 12.60 10.82 -10.37
N ALA A 543 11.31 10.47 -10.29
CA ALA A 543 10.32 11.19 -9.48
C ALA A 543 10.64 11.16 -7.96
N ILE A 544 11.36 10.14 -7.52
CA ILE A 544 11.84 9.94 -6.14
C ILE A 544 13.27 9.38 -6.15
N VAL A 545 13.89 9.30 -4.97
CA VAL A 545 15.12 8.52 -4.74
C VAL A 545 14.82 7.33 -3.82
N PRO A 546 14.57 6.12 -4.36
CA PRO A 546 14.42 4.91 -3.55
C PRO A 546 15.72 4.63 -2.78
N VAL A 547 15.64 4.32 -1.48
CA VAL A 547 16.82 4.02 -0.64
C VAL A 547 16.83 2.54 -0.27
N TYR A 548 15.78 2.04 0.37
CA TYR A 548 15.66 0.63 0.79
C TYR A 548 14.21 0.14 0.91
N TYR A 549 13.99 -1.15 0.70
CA TYR A 549 12.77 -1.85 1.11
C TYR A 549 12.93 -2.30 2.56
N TYR A 550 11.95 -2.02 3.43
CA TYR A 550 12.07 -2.20 4.88
C TYR A 550 12.08 -3.67 5.30
N VAL A 551 12.71 -3.94 6.45
CA VAL A 551 12.30 -5.04 7.34
C VAL A 551 11.50 -4.48 8.52
N ASN A 552 10.51 -5.25 8.99
CA ASN A 552 9.68 -4.95 10.14
C ASN A 552 10.45 -5.33 11.41
N ALA A 553 11.30 -4.41 11.90
CA ALA A 553 12.20 -4.65 13.02
C ALA A 553 11.66 -4.03 14.31
N ARG A 554 11.41 -4.83 15.34
CA ARG A 554 10.90 -4.37 16.65
C ARG A 554 11.36 -5.26 17.81
N LEU A 555 11.12 -4.82 19.04
CA LEU A 555 11.17 -5.67 20.23
C LEU A 555 9.75 -6.05 20.66
N VAL A 556 9.53 -7.33 20.99
CA VAL A 556 8.27 -7.86 21.52
C VAL A 556 8.60 -8.74 22.72
N LYS A 557 7.98 -8.46 23.88
CA LYS A 557 8.28 -9.19 25.12
C LYS A 557 7.91 -10.67 25.01
N PRO A 558 8.64 -11.58 25.68
CA PRO A 558 8.37 -13.02 25.60
C PRO A 558 6.97 -13.44 26.06
N TRP A 559 6.29 -12.59 26.84
CA TRP A 559 4.93 -12.81 27.31
C TRP A 559 3.83 -12.32 26.35
N VAL A 560 4.14 -11.62 25.27
CA VAL A 560 3.15 -11.14 24.29
C VAL A 560 2.91 -12.22 23.23
N GLY A 561 1.82 -12.98 23.41
CA GLY A 561 1.35 -13.95 22.43
C GLY A 561 0.49 -13.30 21.33
N GLY A 562 0.29 -14.03 20.23
CA GLY A 562 -0.50 -13.60 19.07
C GLY A 562 0.25 -12.83 17.98
N TYR A 563 1.41 -12.21 18.29
CA TYR A 563 2.25 -11.58 17.26
C TYR A 563 3.03 -12.64 16.47
N THR A 564 2.58 -12.95 15.25
CA THR A 564 3.27 -13.87 14.34
C THR A 564 4.49 -13.23 13.69
N GLY A 565 4.36 -11.97 13.25
CA GLY A 565 5.28 -11.32 12.30
C GLY A 565 5.16 -11.82 10.87
N LYS A 566 4.10 -12.57 10.51
CA LYS A 566 3.89 -13.08 9.14
C LYS A 566 3.23 -12.08 8.20
N ASP A 567 2.35 -11.23 8.73
CA ASP A 567 1.63 -10.24 7.93
C ASP A 567 2.62 -9.21 7.32
N PRO A 568 2.79 -9.18 5.98
CA PRO A 568 3.72 -8.28 5.33
C PRO A 568 3.23 -6.82 5.30
N LEU A 569 1.99 -6.54 5.74
CA LEU A 569 1.42 -5.20 5.90
C LEU A 569 1.53 -4.68 7.36
N ASP A 570 1.87 -5.54 8.32
CA ASP A 570 1.92 -5.24 9.76
C ASP A 570 0.60 -4.68 10.33
N ASN A 571 -0.55 -5.15 9.82
CA ASN A 571 -1.89 -4.81 10.28
C ASN A 571 -2.24 -5.50 11.61
N ILE A 572 -1.45 -5.22 12.66
CA ILE A 572 -1.69 -5.70 14.02
C ILE A 572 -3.01 -5.13 14.55
N TYR A 573 -3.90 -6.02 15.00
CA TYR A 573 -5.08 -5.75 15.84
C TYR A 573 -4.81 -6.30 17.25
N VAL A 574 -4.99 -5.51 18.31
CA VAL A 574 -4.70 -5.95 19.67
C VAL A 574 -5.71 -6.98 20.18
N LYS A 575 -6.87 -7.11 19.51
CA LYS A 575 -7.86 -8.20 19.75
C LYS A 575 -7.27 -9.60 19.53
N ASN A 576 -6.24 -9.72 18.70
CA ASN A 576 -5.57 -10.98 18.37
C ASN A 576 -4.43 -11.32 19.35
N LEU A 577 -4.10 -10.44 20.30
CA LEU A 577 -2.97 -10.59 21.23
C LEU A 577 -3.43 -11.06 22.63
N TYR A 578 -2.50 -11.61 23.41
CA TYR A 578 -2.71 -12.04 24.79
C TYR A 578 -1.42 -12.00 25.63
N ILE A 579 -1.55 -11.78 26.94
CA ILE A 579 -0.42 -11.80 27.89
C ILE A 579 -0.32 -13.19 28.52
N ILE A 580 0.78 -13.89 28.24
CA ILE A 580 1.19 -15.14 28.90
C ILE A 580 1.68 -14.81 30.31
N LYS A 581 1.40 -15.71 31.27
CA LYS A 581 1.91 -15.60 32.63
C LYS A 581 3.45 -15.67 32.67
N HIS A 582 4.05 -14.74 33.40
CA HIS A 582 5.49 -14.54 33.55
C HIS A 582 5.84 -14.14 34.99
#